data_AF-A0A8X6XR94-F1
#
_entry.id   AF-A0A8X6XR94-F1
#
_cell.length_a   1.000
_cell.length_b   1.000
_cell.length_c   1.000
_cell.angle_alpha   90.00
_cell.angle_beta   90.00
_cell.angle_gamma   90.00
#
_symmetry.space_group_name_H-M   'P 1'
#
loop_
_entity.id
_entity.type
_entity.pdbx_description
1 polymer ?
#
loop_
_entity_poly.entity_id
_entity_poly.type
_entity_poly.pdbx_seq_one_letter_code
_entity_poly.pdbx_strand_id
1 'polypeptide(L)'
;MNIDLLLRAVHFVETNSDHDYCSSEFCNSLRNQKKQLKEKSSRRRGYHNELERKRRADLRDNLELLKDSVPACSDQRRISTVKLLNEASSFIESLKERSNRLELEIEKLKLELLSKQRSITRFENDVYSEFSMSENKRNG
;
A
#
# COMPACT_ATOMS: atom_id res chain seq x y z
N MET A 1 0.38 -16.13 -73.06
CA MET A 1 0.73 -17.19 -72.10
C MET A 1 1.33 -18.34 -72.87
N ASN A 2 2.51 -18.81 -72.46
CA ASN A 2 3.31 -19.76 -73.23
C ASN A 2 2.83 -21.20 -72.97
N ILE A 3 2.35 -21.88 -74.00
CA ILE A 3 1.76 -23.22 -73.89
C ILE A 3 2.76 -24.25 -73.38
N ASP A 4 4.05 -24.06 -73.70
CA ASP A 4 5.14 -24.93 -73.24
C ASP A 4 5.35 -24.84 -71.72
N LEU A 5 5.10 -23.67 -71.13
CA LEU A 5 5.15 -23.47 -69.69
C LEU A 5 4.00 -24.22 -68.99
N LEU A 6 2.84 -24.24 -69.63
CA LEU A 6 1.66 -24.92 -69.11
C LEU A 6 1.84 -26.44 -69.17
N LEU A 7 2.33 -26.97 -70.30
CA LEU A 7 2.62 -28.39 -70.47
C LEU A 7 3.72 -28.87 -69.50
N ARG A 8 4.76 -28.06 -69.28
CA ARG A 8 5.82 -28.38 -68.30
C ARG A 8 5.30 -28.37 -66.86
N ALA A 9 4.38 -27.47 -66.53
CA ALA A 9 3.76 -27.41 -65.22
C ALA A 9 2.81 -28.60 -64.98
N VAL A 10 2.03 -29.00 -65.99
CA VAL A 10 1.14 -30.17 -65.90
C VAL A 10 1.95 -31.45 -65.74
N HIS A 11 3.00 -31.65 -66.54
CA HIS A 11 3.88 -32.81 -66.41
C HIS A 11 4.62 -32.84 -65.06
N PHE A 12 4.96 -31.66 -64.50
CA PHE A 12 5.53 -31.56 -63.16
C PHE A 12 4.53 -31.96 -62.07
N VAL A 13 3.25 -31.60 -62.21
CA VAL A 13 2.21 -32.02 -61.27
C VAL A 13 1.97 -33.53 -61.39
N GLU A 14 1.85 -34.07 -62.60
CA GLU A 14 1.60 -35.50 -62.84
C GLU A 14 2.75 -36.39 -62.35
N THR A 15 4.00 -35.96 -62.54
CA THR A 15 5.18 -36.72 -62.05
C THR A 15 5.40 -36.61 -60.54
N ASN A 16 4.90 -35.55 -59.90
CA ASN A 16 5.00 -35.36 -58.44
C ASN A 16 3.70 -35.67 -57.69
N SER A 17 2.68 -36.21 -58.37
CA SER A 17 1.39 -36.59 -57.77
C SER A 17 1.51 -37.75 -56.78
N ASP A 18 2.57 -38.56 -56.89
CA ASP A 18 2.84 -39.69 -55.98
C ASP A 18 3.90 -39.38 -54.91
N HIS A 19 4.30 -38.11 -54.76
CA HIS A 19 5.16 -37.69 -53.66
C HIS A 19 4.36 -36.98 -52.56
N ASP A 20 3.87 -37.79 -51.61
CA ASP A 20 3.55 -37.43 -50.23
C ASP A 20 4.77 -36.79 -49.54
N TYR A 21 5.11 -35.56 -49.92
CA TYR A 21 6.14 -34.76 -49.28
C TYR A 21 5.55 -33.47 -48.70
N CYS A 22 4.46 -33.55 -47.92
CA CYS A 22 4.52 -32.85 -46.62
C CYS A 22 5.57 -33.65 -45.87
N SER A 23 6.83 -33.20 -45.83
CA SER A 23 7.79 -33.76 -44.87
C SER A 23 7.07 -33.79 -43.54
N SER A 24 6.69 -34.98 -43.09
CA SER A 24 6.09 -35.19 -41.78
C SER A 24 6.96 -34.52 -40.72
N GLU A 25 8.27 -34.47 -40.93
CA GLU A 25 9.25 -33.73 -40.14
C GLU A 25 9.03 -32.19 -40.10
N PHE A 26 8.72 -31.53 -41.21
CA PHE A 26 8.46 -30.09 -41.25
C PHE A 26 7.11 -29.76 -40.60
N CYS A 27 6.09 -30.57 -40.88
CA CYS A 27 4.73 -30.45 -40.37
C CYS A 27 4.69 -30.78 -38.85
N ASN A 28 5.53 -31.70 -38.36
CA ASN A 28 5.73 -32.03 -36.93
C ASN A 28 6.62 -31.04 -36.19
N SER A 29 7.66 -30.48 -36.82
CA SER A 29 8.53 -29.46 -36.22
C SER A 29 7.74 -28.19 -35.86
N LEU A 30 6.87 -27.73 -36.75
CA LEU A 30 5.98 -26.58 -36.49
C LEU A 30 4.96 -26.87 -35.36
N ARG A 31 4.42 -28.09 -35.27
CA ARG A 31 3.54 -28.50 -34.15
C ARG A 31 4.30 -28.58 -32.83
N ASN A 32 5.52 -29.12 -32.84
CA ASN A 32 6.38 -29.22 -31.66
C ASN A 32 6.82 -27.83 -31.18
N GLN A 33 7.15 -26.90 -32.09
CA GLN A 33 7.42 -25.50 -31.75
C GLN A 33 6.19 -24.81 -31.13
N LYS A 34 4.99 -25.01 -31.70
CA LYS A 34 3.74 -24.48 -31.11
C LYS A 34 3.45 -25.06 -29.72
N LYS A 35 3.73 -26.35 -29.50
CA LYS A 35 3.55 -27.03 -28.20
C LYS A 35 4.52 -26.50 -27.14
N GLN A 36 5.79 -26.32 -27.51
CA GLN A 36 6.84 -25.70 -26.68
C GLN A 36 6.49 -24.25 -26.28
N LEU A 37 5.97 -23.45 -27.22
CA LEU A 37 5.52 -22.08 -26.94
C LEU A 37 4.30 -22.05 -26.02
N LYS A 38 3.36 -22.99 -26.20
CA LYS A 38 2.17 -23.15 -25.34
C LYS A 38 2.56 -23.57 -23.91
N GLU A 39 3.52 -24.48 -23.76
CA GLU A 39 4.05 -24.87 -22.44
C GLU A 39 4.81 -23.71 -21.77
N LYS A 40 5.66 -22.98 -22.49
CA LYS A 40 6.33 -21.77 -21.98
C LYS A 40 5.32 -20.70 -21.56
N SER A 41 4.25 -20.49 -22.32
CA SER A 41 3.14 -19.61 -21.95
C SER A 41 2.39 -20.11 -20.70
N SER A 42 2.15 -21.43 -20.60
CA SER A 42 1.50 -22.02 -19.42
C SER A 42 2.35 -21.87 -18.16
N ARG A 43 3.67 -22.07 -18.23
CA ARG A 43 4.59 -21.82 -17.12
C ARG A 43 4.62 -20.36 -16.71
N ARG A 44 4.63 -19.43 -17.68
CA ARG A 44 4.54 -17.98 -17.40
C ARG A 44 3.23 -17.59 -16.71
N ARG A 45 2.10 -18.14 -17.16
CA ARG A 45 0.80 -17.95 -16.50
C ARG A 45 0.77 -18.55 -15.09
N GLY A 46 1.37 -19.73 -14.90
CA GLY A 46 1.52 -20.37 -13.59
C GLY A 46 2.30 -19.50 -12.61
N TYR A 47 3.47 -19.02 -13.01
CA TYR A 47 4.29 -18.11 -12.20
C TYR A 47 3.57 -16.81 -11.86
N HIS A 48 2.89 -16.19 -12.83
CA HIS A 48 2.08 -15.00 -12.58
C HIS A 48 0.97 -15.25 -11.55
N ASN A 49 0.25 -16.39 -11.66
CA ASN A 49 -0.81 -16.74 -10.72
C ASN A 49 -0.29 -17.00 -9.31
N GLU A 50 0.90 -17.58 -9.18
CA GLU A 50 1.56 -17.79 -7.90
C GLU A 50 1.95 -16.46 -7.25
N LEU A 51 2.57 -15.55 -8.00
CA LEU A 51 2.89 -14.21 -7.53
C LEU A 51 1.64 -13.44 -7.09
N GLU A 52 0.58 -13.46 -7.89
CA GLU A 52 -0.67 -12.77 -7.54
C GLU A 52 -1.35 -13.41 -6.32
N ARG A 53 -1.25 -14.74 -6.15
CA ARG A 53 -1.75 -15.41 -4.95
C ARG A 53 -0.99 -14.93 -3.70
N LYS A 54 0.34 -14.85 -3.78
CA LYS A 54 1.16 -14.33 -2.69
C LYS A 54 0.81 -12.87 -2.39
N ARG A 55 0.77 -12.01 -3.41
CA ARG A 55 0.37 -10.60 -3.27
C ARG A 55 -1.00 -10.45 -2.60
N ARG A 56 -1.97 -11.30 -2.97
CA ARG A 56 -3.31 -11.30 -2.35
C ARG A 56 -3.33 -11.81 -0.92
N ALA A 57 -2.41 -12.69 -0.52
CA ALA A 57 -2.26 -13.08 0.87
C ALA A 57 -1.74 -11.89 1.68
N ASP A 58 -0.63 -11.28 1.24
CA ASP A 58 -0.05 -10.10 1.89
C ASP A 58 -1.07 -8.95 2.02
N LEU A 59 -1.89 -8.71 0.98
CA LEU A 59 -2.95 -7.70 1.03
C LEU A 59 -4.03 -8.01 2.09
N ARG A 60 -4.42 -9.29 2.24
CA ARG A 60 -5.40 -9.65 3.27
C ARG A 60 -4.83 -9.45 4.66
N ASP A 61 -3.58 -9.81 4.87
CA ASP A 61 -2.92 -9.64 6.17
C ASP A 61 -2.82 -8.15 6.53
N ASN A 62 -2.44 -7.29 5.57
CA ASN A 62 -2.43 -5.84 5.78
C ASN A 62 -3.81 -5.27 6.08
N LEU A 63 -4.87 -5.78 5.44
CA LEU A 63 -6.24 -5.35 5.72
C LEU A 63 -6.74 -5.80 7.10
N GLU A 64 -6.33 -6.98 7.57
CA GLU A 64 -6.67 -7.44 8.93
C GLU A 64 -5.95 -6.59 9.99
N LEU A 65 -4.65 -6.30 9.79
CA LEU A 65 -3.90 -5.39 10.66
C LEU A 65 -4.53 -3.99 10.72
N LEU A 66 -5.00 -3.48 9.57
CA LEU A 66 -5.71 -2.20 9.51
C LEU A 66 -7.01 -2.26 10.31
N LYS A 67 -7.78 -3.35 10.19
CA LYS A 67 -9.03 -3.55 10.92
C LYS A 67 -8.82 -3.55 12.42
N ASP A 68 -7.80 -4.24 12.91
CA ASP A 68 -7.46 -4.29 14.34
C ASP A 68 -7.01 -2.93 14.88
N SER A 69 -6.40 -2.10 14.03
CA SER A 69 -5.92 -0.75 14.40
C SER A 69 -7.04 0.30 14.47
N VAL A 70 -8.23 0.02 13.91
CA VAL A 70 -9.36 0.94 13.88
C VAL A 70 -10.40 0.49 14.91
N PRO A 71 -10.61 1.22 16.03
CA PRO A 71 -11.48 0.78 17.13
C PRO A 71 -12.93 0.48 16.73
N ALA A 72 -13.47 1.18 15.74
CA ALA A 72 -14.83 0.94 15.24
C ALA A 72 -14.97 -0.38 14.46
N CYS A 73 -13.86 -0.98 14.04
CA CYS A 73 -13.79 -2.11 13.13
C CYS A 73 -13.22 -3.39 13.77
N SER A 74 -12.47 -3.29 14.88
CA SER A 74 -11.78 -4.41 15.53
C SER A 74 -12.71 -5.58 15.88
N ASP A 75 -13.92 -5.29 16.37
CA ASP A 75 -14.87 -6.31 16.82
C ASP A 75 -15.74 -6.87 15.68
N GLN A 76 -15.63 -6.31 14.46
CA GLN A 76 -16.48 -6.69 13.34
C GLN A 76 -15.95 -7.95 12.65
N ARG A 77 -16.68 -9.07 12.80
CA ARG A 77 -16.37 -10.33 12.10
C ARG A 77 -16.34 -10.20 10.58
N ARG A 78 -17.16 -9.30 10.00
CA ARG A 78 -17.22 -9.04 8.57
C ARG A 78 -17.37 -7.56 8.32
N ILE A 79 -16.42 -7.00 7.58
CA ILE A 79 -16.44 -5.61 7.10
C ILE A 79 -16.02 -5.60 5.64
N SER A 80 -16.66 -4.76 4.82
CA SER A 80 -16.22 -4.58 3.43
C SER A 80 -14.95 -3.73 3.40
N THR A 81 -14.08 -3.95 2.41
CA THR A 81 -12.84 -3.17 2.26
C THR A 81 -13.12 -1.67 2.16
N VAL A 82 -14.16 -1.27 1.42
CA VAL A 82 -14.55 0.15 1.29
C VAL A 82 -14.93 0.74 2.63
N LYS A 83 -15.73 0.04 3.44
CA LYS A 83 -16.13 0.52 4.77
C LYS A 83 -14.92 0.63 5.68
N LEU A 84 -14.05 -0.37 5.70
CA LEU A 84 -12.81 -0.35 6.50
C LEU A 84 -11.95 0.87 6.15
N LEU A 85 -11.75 1.15 4.87
CA LEU A 85 -10.94 2.29 4.42
C LEU A 85 -11.57 3.64 4.82
N ASN A 86 -12.90 3.75 4.72
CA ASN A 86 -13.62 4.96 5.14
C ASN A 86 -13.52 5.20 6.65
N GLU A 87 -13.73 4.15 7.46
CA GLU A 87 -13.60 4.23 8.93
C GLU A 87 -12.16 4.53 9.35
N ALA A 88 -11.16 3.93 8.69
CA ALA A 88 -9.76 4.24 8.92
C ALA A 88 -9.44 5.71 8.62
N SER A 89 -9.91 6.23 7.49
CA SER A 89 -9.73 7.64 7.12
C SER A 89 -10.37 8.57 8.15
N SER A 90 -11.62 8.29 8.55
CA SER A 90 -12.33 9.04 9.57
C SER A 90 -11.59 9.02 10.92
N PHE A 91 -11.09 7.84 11.30
CA PHE A 91 -10.33 7.67 12.55
C PHE A 91 -9.04 8.50 12.53
N ILE A 92 -8.30 8.51 11.42
CA ILE A 92 -7.11 9.35 11.25
C ILE A 92 -7.44 10.84 11.44
N GLU A 93 -8.52 11.34 10.83
CA GLU A 93 -8.92 12.74 11.01
C GLU A 93 -9.30 13.05 12.45
N SER A 94 -10.04 12.15 13.12
CA SER A 94 -10.38 12.31 14.54
C SER A 94 -9.14 12.35 15.46
N LEU A 95 -8.10 11.57 15.13
CA LEU A 95 -6.84 11.57 15.87
C LEU A 95 -6.08 12.88 15.67
N LYS A 96 -6.07 13.44 14.44
CA LYS A 96 -5.46 14.74 14.15
C LYS A 96 -6.15 15.86 14.93
N GLU A 97 -7.49 15.90 14.91
CA GLU A 97 -8.26 16.88 15.68
C GLU A 97 -8.01 16.77 17.19
N ARG A 98 -7.93 15.54 17.71
CA ARG A 98 -7.58 15.30 19.11
C ARG A 98 -6.15 15.76 19.43
N SER A 99 -5.18 15.50 18.57
CA SER A 99 -3.80 15.97 18.75
C SER A 99 -3.74 17.49 18.85
N ASN A 100 -4.35 18.19 17.89
CA ASN A 100 -4.40 19.65 17.88
C ASN A 100 -5.05 20.21 19.15
N ARG A 101 -6.19 19.66 19.57
CA ARG A 101 -6.84 20.08 20.83
C ARG A 101 -5.94 19.87 22.05
N LEU A 102 -5.22 18.75 22.12
CA LEU A 102 -4.29 18.49 23.22
C LEU A 102 -3.09 19.44 23.20
N GLU A 103 -2.56 19.76 22.03
CA GLU A 103 -1.49 20.76 21.86
C GLU A 103 -1.93 22.14 22.35
N LEU A 104 -3.14 22.58 22.00
CA LEU A 104 -3.70 23.83 22.50
C LEU A 104 -3.89 23.83 24.02
N GLU A 105 -4.36 22.73 24.60
CA GLU A 105 -4.52 22.63 26.06
C GLU A 105 -3.16 22.63 26.77
N ILE A 106 -2.14 21.98 26.20
CA ILE A 106 -0.77 22.04 26.72
C ILE A 106 -0.27 23.49 26.76
N GLU A 107 -0.44 24.26 25.68
CA GLU A 107 -0.02 25.67 25.63
C GLU A 107 -0.77 26.54 26.65
N LYS A 108 -2.07 26.35 26.78
CA LYS A 108 -2.88 27.03 27.81
C LYS A 108 -2.38 26.71 29.22
N LEU A 109 -2.12 25.44 29.53
CA LEU A 109 -1.62 25.01 30.83
C LEU A 109 -0.23 25.58 31.12
N LYS A 110 0.65 25.69 30.12
CA LYS A 110 1.96 26.35 30.27
C LYS A 110 1.81 27.83 30.65
N LEU A 111 0.91 28.56 29.99
CA LEU A 111 0.64 29.96 30.33
C LEU A 111 0.07 30.11 31.74
N GLU A 112 -0.84 29.19 32.14
CA GLU A 112 -1.37 29.19 33.50
C GLU A 112 -0.29 28.92 34.54
N LEU A 113 0.59 27.95 34.29
CA LEU A 113 1.73 27.64 35.15
C LEU A 113 2.64 28.87 35.33
N LEU A 114 3.00 29.54 34.23
CA LEU A 114 3.81 30.76 34.26
C LEU A 114 3.13 31.88 35.05
N SER A 115 1.82 32.06 34.88
CA SER A 115 1.03 33.03 35.64
C SER A 115 1.09 32.75 37.15
N LYS A 116 0.81 31.51 37.55
CA LYS A 116 0.87 31.10 38.96
C LYS A 116 2.28 31.28 39.53
N GLN A 117 3.32 30.96 38.77
CA GLN A 117 4.70 31.11 39.21
C GLN A 117 5.08 32.58 39.41
N ARG A 118 4.64 33.49 38.53
CA ARG A 118 4.79 34.94 38.74
C ARG A 118 4.07 35.42 39.99
N SER A 119 2.87 34.92 40.27
CA SER A 119 2.13 35.23 41.50
C SER A 119 2.90 34.78 42.73
N ILE A 120 3.45 33.56 42.74
CA ILE A 120 4.28 33.05 43.83
C ILE A 120 5.49 33.96 44.04
N THR A 121 6.26 34.25 43.00
CA THR A 121 7.43 35.13 43.11
C THR A 121 7.07 36.51 43.63
N ARG A 122 5.93 37.07 43.22
CA ARG A 122 5.44 38.34 43.77
C ARG A 122 5.19 38.24 45.27
N PHE A 123 4.45 37.22 45.72
CA PHE A 123 4.16 37.05 47.14
C PHE A 123 5.43 36.79 47.97
N GLU A 124 6.39 36.03 47.43
CA GLU A 124 7.69 35.85 48.07
C GLU A 124 8.40 37.19 48.25
N ASN A 125 8.48 38.03 47.21
CA ASN A 125 9.09 39.35 47.28
C ASN A 125 8.38 40.28 48.28
N ASP A 126 7.05 40.26 48.32
CA ASP A 126 6.26 41.06 49.26
C ASP A 126 6.61 40.65 50.71
N VAL A 127 6.68 39.35 51.01
CA VAL A 127 7.08 38.82 52.34
C VAL A 127 8.51 39.21 52.71
N TYR A 128 9.47 39.10 51.78
CA TYR A 128 10.86 39.52 52.04
C TYR A 128 10.98 41.02 52.32
N SER A 129 10.19 41.85 51.62
CA SER A 129 10.19 43.29 51.83
C SER A 129 9.65 43.68 53.20
N GLU A 130 8.57 43.04 53.67
CA GLU A 130 7.99 43.27 54.99
C GLU A 130 8.96 42.88 56.12
N PHE A 131 9.68 41.76 55.96
CA PHE A 131 10.68 41.30 56.93
C PHE A 131 11.87 42.28 57.05
N SER A 132 12.40 42.75 55.91
CA SER A 132 13.50 43.73 55.88
C SER A 132 13.11 45.09 56.49
N MET A 133 11.88 45.56 56.25
CA MET A 133 11.38 46.79 56.85
C MET A 133 11.19 46.68 58.38
N SER A 134 10.83 45.49 58.87
CA SER A 134 10.63 45.24 60.30
C SER A 134 11.94 44.95 61.06
N GLU A 135 13.00 44.49 60.40
CA GLU A 135 14.35 44.45 60.98
C GLU A 135 14.97 45.85 61.11
N ASN A 136 14.88 46.69 60.08
CA ASN A 136 15.43 48.05 60.14
C ASN A 136 14.78 48.93 61.24
N LYS A 137 13.48 48.74 61.52
CA LYS A 137 12.80 49.44 62.62
C LYS A 137 13.19 48.98 64.03
N ARG A 138 13.78 47.78 64.16
CA ARG A 138 14.22 47.24 65.47
C ARG A 138 15.66 47.62 65.81
N ASN A 139 16.45 47.95 64.78
CA ASN A 139 17.90 48.20 64.91
C ASN A 139 18.29 49.68 64.82
N GLY A 140 17.33 50.60 64.64
CA GLY A 140 17.52 52.05 64.68
C GLY A 140 16.72 52.68 65.81
#